data_AF-A0A1G3RNI6-F1
#
_entry.id   AF-A0A1G3RNI6-F1
#
_cell.length_a   1.000
_cell.length_b   1.000
_cell.length_c   1.000
_cell.angle_alpha   90.00
_cell.angle_beta   90.00
_cell.angle_gamma   90.00
#
_symmetry.space_group_name_H-M   'P 1'
#
loop_
_entity.id
_entity.type
_entity.pdbx_description
1 polymer ?
#
loop_
_entity_poly.entity_id
_entity_poly.type
_entity_poly.pdbx_seq_one_letter_code
_entity_poly.pdbx_strand_id
1 'polypeptide(L)'
;MSPFFKEHSYQDDELHPVDFEYPFVQDEKFCVSLLPVDRKQREKLMKQATPQQKGFRVTPEINTSLYHKALVKEAFAGWKGLTAKVAENLALIKPEALSTIPSEGISYDVEDAAYLLDHNATFKLWIDECLDQYEIWNKAEKERRAKNLPTG
;
A
#
# COMPACT_ATOMS: atom_id res chain seq x y z
N MET A 1 -17.84 -22.63 7.31
CA MET A 1 -16.66 -22.83 6.45
C MET A 1 -15.68 -21.73 6.80
N SER A 2 -14.59 -22.07 7.48
CA SER A 2 -13.55 -21.12 7.88
C SER A 2 -12.49 -21.03 6.78
N PRO A 3 -11.94 -19.86 6.45
CA PRO A 3 -10.84 -19.77 5.51
C PRO A 3 -9.57 -20.32 6.17
N PHE A 4 -8.92 -21.24 5.48
CA PHE A 4 -7.62 -21.81 5.86
C PHE A 4 -6.54 -20.73 5.82
N PHE A 5 -6.10 -20.26 6.99
CA PHE A 5 -4.79 -19.64 7.14
C PHE A 5 -3.77 -20.76 7.35
N LYS A 6 -2.84 -20.95 6.40
CA LYS A 6 -1.67 -21.82 6.62
C LYS A 6 -0.71 -21.09 7.56
N GLU A 7 -0.56 -21.59 8.78
CA GLU A 7 0.50 -21.17 9.69
C GLU A 7 1.86 -21.53 9.06
N HIS A 8 2.71 -20.53 8.86
CA HIS A 8 4.14 -20.73 8.66
C HIS A 8 4.83 -20.16 9.90
N SER A 9 5.67 -20.98 10.53
CA SER A 9 6.48 -20.58 11.69
C SER A 9 7.58 -19.63 11.22
N TYR A 10 7.42 -18.33 11.50
CA TYR A 10 8.39 -17.29 11.14
C TYR A 10 9.43 -17.12 12.26
N GLN A 11 10.62 -17.69 12.05
CA GLN A 11 11.86 -17.29 12.71
C GLN A 11 12.58 -16.28 11.80
N ASP A 12 12.15 -15.03 11.80
CA ASP A 12 12.99 -13.86 11.46
C ASP A 12 12.17 -12.58 11.67
N ASP A 13 12.81 -11.52 12.15
CA ASP A 13 12.25 -10.15 12.30
C ASP A 13 12.15 -9.42 10.93
N GLU A 14 12.15 -10.16 9.81
CA GLU A 14 11.95 -9.58 8.49
C GLU A 14 10.48 -9.23 8.29
N LEU A 15 10.22 -7.95 8.00
CA LEU A 15 8.91 -7.46 7.65
C LEU A 15 8.55 -8.00 6.27
N HIS A 16 7.68 -9.01 6.22
CA HIS A 16 7.26 -9.62 4.96
C HIS A 16 6.10 -8.84 4.31
N PRO A 17 6.15 -8.61 2.99
CA PRO A 17 5.00 -8.07 2.27
C PRO A 17 3.77 -8.96 2.44
N VAL A 18 2.60 -8.34 2.57
CA VAL A 18 1.29 -9.02 2.55
C VAL A 18 0.51 -8.56 1.33
N ASP A 19 -0.07 -9.52 0.61
CA ASP A 19 -0.87 -9.26 -0.58
C ASP A 19 -2.32 -8.94 -0.17
N PHE A 20 -2.81 -7.76 -0.57
CA PHE A 20 -4.19 -7.32 -0.40
C PHE A 20 -4.90 -7.33 -1.75
N GLU A 21 -6.05 -8.00 -1.84
CA GLU A 21 -6.88 -8.03 -3.05
C GLU A 21 -7.72 -6.75 -3.14
N TYR A 22 -7.65 -6.08 -4.28
CA TYR A 22 -8.42 -4.86 -4.55
C TYR A 22 -9.86 -5.23 -4.89
N PRO A 23 -10.86 -4.86 -4.07
CA PRO A 23 -12.19 -5.44 -4.15
C PRO A 23 -13.08 -4.81 -5.24
N PHE A 24 -12.62 -3.73 -5.88
CA PHE A 24 -13.44 -2.95 -6.82
C PHE A 24 -13.22 -3.32 -8.29
N VAL A 25 -12.51 -4.42 -8.56
CA VAL A 25 -12.36 -4.97 -9.92
C VAL A 25 -13.17 -6.26 -10.03
N GLN A 26 -14.11 -6.28 -10.97
CA GLN A 26 -14.96 -7.45 -11.22
C GLN A 26 -14.24 -8.41 -12.18
N ASP A 27 -14.34 -9.70 -11.89
CA ASP A 27 -13.83 -10.82 -12.71
C ASP A 27 -12.31 -10.91 -12.87
N GLU A 28 -11.55 -10.03 -12.21
CA GLU A 28 -10.09 -10.00 -12.26
C GLU A 28 -9.49 -9.88 -10.85
N LYS A 29 -8.37 -10.56 -10.62
CA LYS A 29 -7.67 -10.51 -9.34
C LYS A 29 -6.49 -9.55 -9.44
N PHE A 30 -6.69 -8.34 -8.92
CA PHE A 30 -5.62 -7.37 -8.73
C PHE A 30 -5.21 -7.33 -7.27
N CYS A 31 -3.94 -7.59 -6.99
CA CYS A 31 -3.40 -7.58 -5.63
C CYS A 31 -2.26 -6.57 -5.49
N VAL A 32 -2.24 -5.86 -4.37
CA VAL A 32 -1.14 -4.97 -3.98
C VAL A 32 -0.40 -5.59 -2.80
N SER A 33 0.91 -5.74 -2.95
CA SER A 33 1.80 -6.24 -1.90
C SER A 33 2.27 -5.07 -1.04
N LEU A 34 1.91 -5.06 0.24
CA LEU A 34 2.24 -3.98 1.16
C LEU A 34 3.20 -4.43 2.27
N LEU A 35 4.17 -3.57 2.58
CA LEU A 35 5.03 -3.64 3.75
C LEU A 35 4.36 -2.90 4.92
N PRO A 36 4.62 -3.35 6.17
CA PRO A 36 4.15 -2.64 7.36
C PRO A 36 4.79 -1.26 7.44
N VAL A 37 3.95 -0.24 7.42
CA VAL A 37 4.33 1.12 7.77
C VAL A 37 3.47 1.58 8.93
N ASP A 38 4.08 1.79 10.09
CA ASP A 38 3.34 2.19 11.29
C ASP A 38 2.92 3.66 11.22
N ARG A 39 1.98 4.05 12.10
CA ARG A 39 1.52 5.44 12.17
C ARG A 39 2.65 6.46 12.36
N LYS A 40 3.68 6.14 13.15
CA LYS A 40 4.80 7.08 13.40
C LYS A 40 5.63 7.29 12.13
N GLN A 41 5.83 6.25 11.35
CA GLN A 41 6.49 6.31 10.05
C GLN A 41 5.64 7.12 9.06
N ARG A 42 4.32 6.88 8.97
CA ARG A 42 3.41 7.71 8.15
C ARG A 42 3.48 9.19 8.54
N GLU A 43 3.44 9.50 9.83
CA GLU A 43 3.60 10.88 10.35
C GLU A 43 4.97 11.49 10.01
N LYS A 44 6.04 10.69 10.01
CA LYS A 44 7.38 11.14 9.58
C LYS A 44 7.41 11.49 8.11
N LEU A 45 6.81 10.66 7.25
CA LEU A 45 6.69 10.93 5.82
C LEU A 45 5.87 12.21 5.56
N MET A 46 4.75 12.40 6.28
CA MET A 46 3.96 13.63 6.19
C MET A 46 4.78 14.86 6.56
N LYS A 47 5.57 14.79 7.64
CA LYS A 47 6.46 15.89 8.05
C LYS A 47 7.54 16.20 7.01
N GLN A 48 8.11 15.17 6.37
CA GLN A 48 9.10 15.34 5.31
C GLN A 48 8.50 15.97 4.04
N ALA A 49 7.24 15.66 3.74
CA ALA A 49 6.49 16.24 2.64
C ALA A 49 5.94 17.65 2.96
N THR A 50 6.07 18.12 4.20
CA THR A 50 5.61 19.46 4.61
C THR A 50 6.77 20.46 4.52
N PRO A 51 6.71 21.49 3.65
CA PRO A 51 7.77 22.47 3.54
C PRO A 51 7.91 23.27 4.83
N GLN A 52 9.15 23.40 5.34
CA GLN A 52 9.44 24.26 6.48
C GLN A 52 9.53 25.72 6.02
N GLN A 53 8.46 26.49 6.24
CA GLN A 53 8.52 27.94 6.03
C GLN A 53 9.07 28.65 7.28
N LYS A 54 10.22 29.31 7.14
CA LYS A 54 10.73 30.27 8.13
C LYS A 54 10.13 31.64 7.84
N GLY A 55 9.27 32.14 8.72
CA GLY A 55 8.99 33.59 8.81
C GLY A 55 7.57 34.08 8.49
N PHE A 56 6.59 33.23 8.20
CA PHE A 56 5.20 33.66 8.01
C PHE A 56 4.19 32.81 8.79
N ARG A 57 3.11 33.44 9.27
CA ARG A 57 1.98 32.85 10.01
C ARG A 57 1.06 32.02 9.09
N VAL A 58 1.62 31.21 8.20
CA VAL A 58 0.87 30.32 7.31
C VAL A 58 1.09 28.91 7.81
N THR A 59 0.01 28.17 8.04
CA THR A 59 0.10 26.74 8.33
C THR A 59 0.70 26.05 7.10
N PRO A 60 1.88 25.41 7.21
CA PRO A 60 2.48 24.79 6.05
C PRO A 60 1.60 23.63 5.57
N GLU A 61 1.27 23.66 4.28
CA GLU A 61 0.46 22.64 3.64
C GLU A 61 1.33 21.45 3.22
N ILE A 62 0.81 20.23 3.41
CA ILE A 62 1.51 19.01 2.99
C ILE A 62 1.57 19.00 1.45
N ASN A 63 2.76 18.75 0.89
CA ASN A 63 2.86 18.40 -0.52
C ASN A 63 2.40 16.94 -0.70
N THR A 64 1.13 16.77 -1.06
CA THR A 64 0.47 15.45 -1.18
C THR A 64 1.19 14.51 -2.13
N SER A 65 1.67 15.01 -3.27
CA SER A 65 2.38 14.17 -4.25
C SER A 65 3.73 13.68 -3.72
N LEU A 66 4.48 14.55 -3.01
CA LEU A 66 5.71 14.13 -2.32
C LEU A 66 5.42 13.10 -1.23
N TYR A 67 4.33 13.27 -0.47
CA TYR A 67 3.92 12.32 0.56
C TYR A 67 3.56 10.96 -0.06
N HIS A 68 2.71 10.92 -1.08
CA HIS A 68 2.29 9.68 -1.72
C HIS A 68 3.46 8.93 -2.37
N LYS A 69 4.36 9.65 -3.04
CA LYS A 69 5.57 9.04 -3.59
C LYS A 69 6.48 8.45 -2.52
N ALA A 70 6.60 9.11 -1.37
CA ALA A 70 7.36 8.58 -0.25
C ALA A 70 6.65 7.38 0.39
N LEU A 71 5.32 7.43 0.54
CA LEU A 71 4.51 6.34 1.07
C LEU A 71 4.60 5.10 0.18
N VAL A 72 4.51 5.23 -1.14
CA VAL A 72 4.66 4.11 -2.07
C VAL A 72 6.02 3.46 -1.93
N LYS A 73 7.10 4.25 -1.85
CA LYS A 73 8.45 3.69 -1.71
C LYS A 73 8.67 2.90 -0.42
N GLU A 74 8.02 3.30 0.66
CA GLU A 74 8.17 2.66 1.98
C GLU A 74 7.16 1.50 2.17
N ALA A 75 5.95 1.64 1.64
CA ALA A 75 4.83 0.74 1.92
C ALA A 75 4.53 -0.24 0.81
N PHE A 76 4.89 0.02 -0.45
CA PHE A 76 4.55 -0.86 -1.57
C PHE A 76 5.75 -1.74 -1.92
N ALA A 77 5.55 -3.06 -1.82
CA ALA A 77 6.50 -4.06 -2.32
C ALA A 77 6.22 -4.45 -3.78
N GLY A 78 5.06 -4.09 -4.31
CA GLY A 78 4.69 -4.30 -5.70
C GLY A 78 3.19 -4.56 -5.89
N TRP A 79 2.82 -5.01 -7.08
CA TRP A 79 1.47 -5.52 -7.35
C TRP A 79 1.51 -6.72 -8.30
N LYS A 80 0.39 -7.42 -8.40
CA LYS A 80 0.20 -8.55 -9.31
C LYS A 80 -1.21 -8.51 -9.89
N GLY A 81 -1.35 -9.00 -11.13
CA GLY A 81 -2.67 -9.10 -11.78
C GLY A 81 -3.26 -7.76 -12.22
N LEU A 82 -2.44 -6.71 -12.35
CA LEU A 82 -2.87 -5.47 -12.99
C LEU A 82 -2.95 -5.69 -14.50
N THR A 83 -4.14 -5.94 -15.04
CA THR A 83 -4.32 -6.02 -16.50
C THR A 83 -4.58 -4.64 -17.09
N ALA A 84 -4.58 -4.54 -18.42
CA ALA A 84 -4.98 -3.31 -19.11
C ALA A 84 -6.41 -2.88 -18.73
N LYS A 85 -7.35 -3.84 -18.59
CA LYS A 85 -8.74 -3.53 -18.20
C LYS A 85 -8.83 -3.01 -16.76
N VAL A 86 -8.06 -3.60 -15.83
CA VAL A 86 -7.99 -3.08 -14.46
C VAL A 86 -7.34 -1.70 -14.43
N ALA A 87 -6.27 -1.49 -15.19
CA ALA A 87 -5.58 -0.20 -15.25
C ALA A 87 -6.47 0.91 -15.84
N GLU A 88 -7.30 0.60 -16.83
CA GLU A 88 -8.32 1.53 -17.34
C GLU A 88 -9.34 1.88 -16.26
N ASN A 89 -9.88 0.88 -15.56
CA ASN A 89 -10.82 1.10 -14.44
C ASN A 89 -10.22 1.96 -13.32
N LEU A 90 -8.91 1.85 -13.11
CA LEU A 90 -8.16 2.63 -12.14
C LEU A 90 -7.73 4.02 -12.69
N ALA A 91 -8.03 4.32 -13.95
CA ALA A 91 -7.62 5.51 -14.68
C ALA A 91 -6.09 5.70 -14.83
N LEU A 92 -5.32 4.61 -14.79
CA LEU A 92 -3.88 4.63 -15.09
C LEU A 92 -3.59 4.78 -16.58
N ILE A 93 -4.45 4.20 -17.40
CA ILE A 93 -4.33 4.23 -18.85
C ILE A 93 -5.61 4.75 -19.46
N LYS A 94 -5.50 5.34 -20.64
CA LYS A 94 -6.68 5.76 -21.40
C LYS A 94 -7.27 4.59 -22.17
N PRO A 95 -8.59 4.58 -22.45
CA PRO A 95 -9.25 3.53 -23.23
C PRO A 95 -8.58 3.29 -24.60
N GLU A 96 -8.06 4.34 -25.23
CA GLU A 96 -7.43 4.23 -26.55
C GLU A 96 -6.10 3.46 -26.52
N ALA A 97 -5.45 3.38 -25.35
CA ALA A 97 -4.17 2.68 -25.16
C ALA A 97 -4.33 1.17 -24.91
N LEU A 98 -5.54 0.67 -24.66
CA LEU A 98 -5.81 -0.75 -24.37
C LEU A 98 -5.25 -1.69 -25.44
N SER A 99 -5.37 -1.31 -26.72
CA SER A 99 -4.90 -2.13 -27.85
C SER A 99 -3.37 -2.23 -27.96
N THR A 100 -2.63 -1.38 -27.24
CA THR A 100 -1.17 -1.29 -27.30
C THR A 100 -0.47 -1.92 -26.10
N ILE A 101 -1.22 -2.25 -25.04
CA ILE A 101 -0.66 -2.81 -23.81
C ILE A 101 -0.74 -4.33 -23.88
N PRO A 102 0.39 -5.03 -23.63
CA PRO A 102 0.40 -6.49 -23.61
C PRO A 102 -0.63 -7.06 -22.63
N SER A 103 -1.26 -8.18 -23.01
CA SER A 103 -2.19 -8.91 -22.13
C SER A 103 -1.53 -9.52 -20.90
N GLU A 104 -0.19 -9.55 -20.85
CA GLU A 104 0.62 -10.20 -19.82
C GLU A 104 0.63 -9.47 -18.46
N GLY A 105 -0.11 -8.36 -18.36
CA GLY A 105 -0.21 -7.54 -17.16
C GLY A 105 0.82 -6.40 -17.14
N ILE A 106 0.47 -5.33 -16.43
CA ILE A 106 1.28 -4.13 -16.27
C ILE A 106 2.19 -4.34 -15.06
N SER A 107 3.50 -4.21 -15.30
CA SER A 107 4.51 -4.31 -14.25
C SER A 107 4.35 -3.20 -13.23
N TYR A 108 4.75 -3.48 -11.99
CA TYR A 108 4.73 -2.47 -10.94
C TYR A 108 5.70 -1.34 -11.23
N ASP A 109 5.19 -0.12 -11.10
CA ASP A 109 5.97 1.10 -11.14
C ASP A 109 5.56 2.03 -9.98
N VAL A 110 6.55 2.70 -9.39
CA VAL A 110 6.37 3.58 -8.24
C VAL A 110 5.60 4.84 -8.62
N GLU A 111 5.83 5.39 -9.82
CA GLU A 111 5.13 6.59 -10.28
C GLU A 111 3.66 6.28 -10.56
N ASP A 112 3.36 5.12 -11.16
CA ASP A 112 1.97 4.70 -11.40
C ASP A 112 1.22 4.47 -10.07
N ALA A 113 1.84 3.79 -9.10
CA ALA A 113 1.24 3.61 -7.78
C ALA A 113 1.04 4.95 -7.04
N ALA A 114 1.99 5.88 -7.14
CA ALA A 114 1.85 7.22 -6.55
C ALA A 114 0.75 8.02 -7.27
N TYR A 115 0.65 7.91 -8.59
CA TYR A 115 -0.40 8.51 -9.39
C TYR A 115 -1.78 8.02 -8.95
N LEU A 116 -1.93 6.72 -8.70
CA LEU A 116 -3.18 6.15 -8.16
C LEU A 116 -3.55 6.76 -6.81
N LEU A 117 -2.60 6.91 -5.89
CA LEU A 117 -2.88 7.54 -4.60
C LEU A 117 -3.28 9.02 -4.73
N ASP A 118 -2.71 9.74 -5.71
CA ASP A 118 -3.04 11.14 -5.99
C ASP A 118 -4.40 11.31 -6.68
N HIS A 119 -4.78 10.41 -7.59
CA HIS A 119 -5.88 10.63 -8.53
C HIS A 119 -7.07 9.67 -8.37
N ASN A 120 -6.92 8.60 -7.58
CA ASN A 120 -7.98 7.62 -7.34
C ASN A 120 -8.30 7.53 -5.85
N ALA A 121 -9.30 8.31 -5.42
CA ALA A 121 -9.70 8.42 -4.02
C ALA A 121 -10.15 7.08 -3.42
N THR A 122 -10.81 6.22 -4.21
CA THR A 122 -11.23 4.88 -3.79
C THR A 122 -10.03 3.98 -3.54
N PHE A 123 -9.06 3.97 -4.46
CA PHE A 123 -7.82 3.23 -4.29
C PHE A 123 -7.03 3.71 -3.07
N LYS A 124 -6.91 5.04 -2.89
CA LYS A 124 -6.24 5.63 -1.73
C LYS A 124 -6.89 5.20 -0.41
N LEU A 125 -8.21 5.34 -0.29
CA LEU A 125 -8.94 4.95 0.92
C LEU A 125 -8.72 3.47 1.24
N TRP A 126 -8.79 2.61 0.24
CA TRP A 126 -8.54 1.20 0.39
C TRP A 126 -7.09 0.90 0.85
N ILE A 127 -6.08 1.59 0.31
CA ILE A 127 -4.69 1.45 0.77
C ILE A 127 -4.55 1.87 2.24
N ASP A 128 -5.15 2.99 2.63
CA ASP A 128 -5.12 3.44 4.02
C ASP A 128 -5.73 2.38 4.96
N GLU A 129 -6.87 1.80 4.59
CA GLU A 129 -7.50 0.69 5.33
C GLU A 129 -6.61 -0.55 5.40
N CYS A 130 -5.92 -0.92 4.32
CA CYS A 130 -5.01 -2.07 4.30
C CYS A 130 -3.81 -1.84 5.25
N LEU A 131 -3.25 -0.64 5.27
CA LEU A 131 -2.14 -0.29 6.16
C LEU A 131 -2.56 -0.32 7.64
N ASP A 132 -3.76 0.16 7.96
CA ASP A 132 -4.30 0.10 9.31
C ASP A 132 -4.61 -1.35 9.74
N GLN A 133 -5.16 -2.18 8.85
CA GLN A 133 -5.38 -3.61 9.11
C GLN A 133 -4.05 -4.35 9.35
N TYR A 134 -3.02 -4.06 8.56
CA TYR A 134 -1.70 -4.62 8.74
C TYR A 134 -1.14 -4.25 10.12
N GLU A 135 -1.23 -2.98 10.52
CA GLU A 135 -0.74 -2.49 11.81
C GLU A 135 -1.38 -3.24 12.99
N ILE A 136 -2.70 -3.46 12.92
CA ILE A 136 -3.45 -4.26 13.90
C ILE A 136 -2.97 -5.71 13.92
N TRP A 137 -2.83 -6.35 12.76
CA TRP A 137 -2.37 -7.73 12.64
C TRP A 137 -0.96 -7.92 13.20
N ASN A 138 -0.03 -7.04 12.83
CA ASN A 138 1.36 -7.08 13.29
C ASN A 138 1.46 -6.91 14.82
N LYS A 139 0.66 -6.01 15.40
CA LYS A 139 0.60 -5.83 16.85
C LYS A 139 0.07 -7.09 17.56
N ALA A 140 -1.04 -7.66 17.06
CA ALA A 140 -1.62 -8.87 17.63
C ALA A 140 -0.65 -10.06 17.57
N GLU A 141 0.08 -10.22 16.45
CA GLU A 141 1.05 -11.29 16.29
C GLU A 141 2.26 -11.12 17.22
N LYS A 142 2.77 -9.89 17.40
CA LYS A 142 3.82 -9.59 18.37
C LYS A 142 3.38 -9.92 19.80
N GLU A 143 2.17 -9.54 20.19
CA GLU A 143 1.62 -9.84 21.52
C GLU A 143 1.41 -11.36 21.73
N ARG A 144 0.98 -12.09 20.70
CA ARG A 144 0.84 -13.55 20.74
C ARG A 144 2.20 -14.23 20.93
N ARG A 145 3.24 -13.78 20.21
CA ARG A 145 4.62 -14.28 20.35
C ARG A 145 5.17 -14.00 21.75
N ALA A 146 4.96 -12.78 22.28
CA ALA A 146 5.40 -12.41 23.62
C ALA A 146 4.79 -13.30 24.72
N LYS A 147 3.51 -13.71 24.56
CA LYS A 147 2.83 -14.61 25.50
C LYS A 147 3.25 -16.08 25.38
N ASN A 148 3.78 -16.48 24.23
CA ASN A 148 4.22 -17.85 23.95
C ASN A 148 5.73 -18.06 24.17
N LEU A 149 6.46 -17.03 24.60
CA LEU A 149 7.83 -17.19 25.09
C LEU A 149 7.78 -17.90 26.45
N PRO A 150 8.41 -19.08 26.60
CA PRO A 150 8.50 -19.71 27.91
C PRO A 150 9.30 -18.79 28.83
N THR A 151 8.66 -18.33 29.91
CA THR A 151 9.35 -17.78 31.07
C THR A 151 10.27 -18.88 31.62
N GLY A 152 11.53 -18.86 31.20
CA GLY A 152 12.62 -19.58 31.84
C GLY A 152 13.02 -18.91 33.14
#